data_AF-A0A845D633-F1
#
_entry.id   AF-A0A845D633-F1
#
_cell.length_a   1.000
_cell.length_b   1.000
_cell.length_c   1.000
_cell.angle_alpha   90.00
_cell.angle_beta   90.00
_cell.angle_gamma   90.00
#
_symmetry.space_group_name_H-M   'P 1'
#
loop_
_entity.id
_entity.type
_entity.pdbx_description
1 polymer ?
#
loop_
_entity_poly.entity_id
_entity_poly.type
_entity_poly.pdbx_seq_one_letter_code
_entity_poly.pdbx_strand_id
1 'polypeptide(L)'
;MPRKGKRKTPKPSLKAVWRTHIDDHPIGLAWSPDGKKLAVAGVSGPITLFNGADGAVQHMLPGHTFGTMAISWHKSSRLLASVGQDGKVRLWDTRTGSQISEMAGGASWVERVAFSPAGDWLVSAAGRKLRLWNATGELSCEFPDANSTITDIKWRHDGKRFAVTAYNGVVLYGPTRAEPLRRFEWQGSSLTLEWSPDGKHIATGDQDSTVHFWLVESGQDLQMWGYETKVLELAWSFNSRYLATGGGTQAVIWDCSGKGPENTKPIMLEGHRDLIKHLKFQRRGMLLASGGKDGLLAIWKVEKKKTVMLADSVFKNPIAGLAWSPDDRRIAVSDESGTLSIAAVQRI
;
A
#
# COMPACT_ATOMS: atom_id res chain seq x y z
N MET A 1 -0.09 -39.80 -36.38
CA MET A 1 1.01 -39.24 -35.56
C MET A 1 0.41 -38.43 -34.42
N PRO A 2 0.61 -38.79 -33.14
CA PRO A 2 0.05 -38.03 -32.02
C PRO A 2 0.85 -36.73 -31.83
N ARG A 3 0.15 -35.60 -31.74
CA ARG A 3 0.72 -34.30 -31.40
C ARG A 3 1.35 -34.39 -30.00
N LYS A 4 2.69 -34.38 -29.93
CA LYS A 4 3.44 -34.21 -28.68
C LYS A 4 2.95 -32.94 -27.99
N GLY A 5 2.24 -33.09 -26.87
CA GLY A 5 1.89 -31.98 -26.00
C GLY A 5 3.16 -31.22 -25.61
N LYS A 6 3.18 -29.92 -25.86
CA LYS A 6 4.26 -29.05 -25.39
C LYS A 6 4.33 -29.20 -23.87
N ARG A 7 5.37 -29.84 -23.35
CA ARG A 7 5.73 -29.80 -21.92
C ARG A 7 5.84 -28.31 -21.56
N LYS A 8 4.88 -27.78 -20.79
CA LYS A 8 5.02 -26.48 -20.15
C LYS A 8 6.25 -26.60 -19.25
N THR A 9 7.31 -25.87 -19.58
CA THR A 9 8.45 -25.71 -18.68
C THR A 9 7.91 -25.24 -17.32
N PRO A 10 8.26 -25.89 -16.21
CA PRO A 10 7.79 -25.44 -14.90
C PRO A 10 8.23 -23.99 -14.69
N LYS A 11 7.29 -23.14 -14.28
CA LYS A 11 7.60 -21.75 -13.94
C LYS A 11 8.56 -21.75 -12.74
N PRO A 12 9.57 -20.86 -12.70
CA PRO A 12 10.46 -20.79 -11.55
C PRO A 12 9.67 -20.43 -10.29
N SER A 13 9.81 -21.24 -9.25
CA SER A 13 9.22 -20.95 -7.94
C SER A 13 10.07 -19.93 -7.19
N LEU A 14 9.42 -19.01 -6.50
CA LEU A 14 10.10 -18.03 -5.66
C LEU A 14 10.79 -18.73 -4.48
N LYS A 15 12.12 -18.59 -4.39
CA LYS A 15 12.88 -19.13 -3.26
C LYS A 15 12.86 -18.15 -2.10
N ALA A 16 12.42 -18.64 -0.94
CA ALA A 16 12.51 -17.89 0.30
C ALA A 16 13.98 -17.67 0.68
N VAL A 17 14.34 -16.43 1.00
CA VAL A 17 15.60 -16.07 1.68
C VAL A 17 15.51 -16.50 3.13
N TRP A 18 14.39 -16.19 3.78
CA TRP A 18 14.04 -16.67 5.10
C TRP A 18 12.52 -16.72 5.25
N ARG A 19 12.07 -17.53 6.21
CA ARG A 19 10.67 -17.67 6.59
C ARG A 19 10.59 -17.79 8.11
N THR A 20 9.58 -17.17 8.70
CA THR A 20 9.26 -17.25 10.12
C THR A 20 7.74 -17.29 10.32
N HIS A 21 7.32 -17.43 11.56
CA HIS A 21 5.92 -17.40 11.96
C HIS A 21 5.72 -16.31 13.01
N ILE A 22 4.68 -15.52 12.85
CA ILE A 22 4.18 -14.56 13.83
C ILE A 22 2.94 -15.19 14.44
N ASP A 23 2.86 -15.26 15.76
CA ASP A 23 1.68 -15.78 16.46
C ASP A 23 0.55 -14.74 16.52
N ASP A 24 0.20 -14.20 15.35
CA ASP A 24 -0.86 -13.22 15.13
C ASP A 24 -1.20 -13.11 13.64
N HIS A 25 -2.33 -12.49 13.31
CA HIS A 25 -2.71 -12.14 11.94
C HIS A 25 -2.02 -10.84 11.50
N PRO A 26 -1.11 -10.87 10.50
CA PRO A 26 -0.42 -9.67 10.05
C PRO A 26 -1.35 -8.79 9.21
N ILE A 27 -1.46 -7.51 9.56
CA ILE A 27 -2.29 -6.54 8.83
C ILE A 27 -1.47 -5.49 8.06
N GLY A 28 -0.17 -5.41 8.31
CA GLY A 28 0.69 -4.41 7.69
C GLY A 28 2.14 -4.88 7.59
N LEU A 29 2.72 -4.77 6.40
CA LEU A 29 4.13 -5.02 6.13
C LEU A 29 4.77 -3.74 5.58
N ALA A 30 5.85 -3.28 6.20
CA ALA A 30 6.55 -2.10 5.72
C ALA A 30 8.07 -2.23 5.87
N TRP A 31 8.79 -2.15 4.76
CA TRP A 31 10.25 -2.06 4.78
C TRP A 31 10.70 -0.67 5.20
N SER A 32 11.75 -0.61 6.04
CA SER A 32 12.47 0.63 6.29
C SER A 32 13.05 1.17 4.97
N PRO A 33 13.13 2.50 4.78
CA PRO A 33 13.69 3.10 3.57
C PRO A 33 15.11 2.62 3.20
N ASP A 34 15.94 2.31 4.20
CA ASP A 34 17.29 1.75 4.01
C ASP A 34 17.31 0.24 3.73
N GLY A 35 16.15 -0.44 3.78
CA GLY A 35 15.98 -1.87 3.50
C GLY A 35 16.55 -2.81 4.56
N LYS A 36 17.00 -2.28 5.71
CA LYS A 36 17.61 -3.07 6.78
C LYS A 36 16.61 -3.71 7.72
N LYS A 37 15.40 -3.13 7.85
CA LYS A 37 14.35 -3.64 8.72
C LYS A 37 13.04 -3.85 7.97
N LEU A 38 12.29 -4.86 8.40
CA LEU A 38 10.88 -5.03 8.05
C LEU A 38 10.05 -4.88 9.32
N ALA A 39 9.12 -3.93 9.33
CA ALA A 39 8.09 -3.84 10.36
C ALA A 39 6.88 -4.66 9.95
N VAL A 40 6.34 -5.43 10.90
CA VAL A 40 5.12 -6.21 10.74
C VAL A 40 4.16 -5.89 11.87
N ALA A 41 3.01 -5.34 11.53
CA ALA A 41 1.94 -5.06 12.49
C ALA A 41 0.95 -6.22 12.56
N GLY A 42 0.67 -6.70 13.76
CA GLY A 42 -0.35 -7.71 14.04
C GLY A 42 -1.70 -7.08 14.39
N VAL A 43 -2.79 -7.81 14.11
CA VAL A 43 -4.16 -7.36 14.41
C VAL A 43 -4.39 -7.20 15.91
N SER A 44 -3.68 -7.97 16.75
CA SER A 44 -3.85 -7.91 18.21
C SER A 44 -3.21 -6.68 18.87
N GLY A 45 -2.35 -5.95 18.14
CA GLY A 45 -1.68 -4.75 18.68
C GLY A 45 -0.19 -4.68 18.39
N PRO A 46 0.61 -5.72 18.70
CA PRO A 46 2.06 -5.64 18.63
C PRO A 46 2.61 -5.39 17.22
N ILE A 47 3.80 -4.79 17.17
CA ILE A 47 4.55 -4.57 15.93
C ILE A 47 5.93 -5.18 16.09
N THR A 48 6.29 -6.14 15.23
CA THR A 48 7.61 -6.77 15.26
C THR A 48 8.53 -6.16 14.22
N LEU A 49 9.74 -5.76 14.64
CA LEU A 49 10.80 -5.32 13.74
C LEU A 49 11.77 -6.48 13.49
N PHE A 50 11.82 -6.94 12.25
CA PHE A 50 12.76 -7.97 11.81
C PHE A 50 13.97 -7.34 11.13
N ASN A 51 15.13 -7.95 11.31
CA ASN A 51 16.27 -7.73 10.43
C ASN A 51 15.91 -8.26 9.04
N GLY A 52 16.00 -7.39 8.04
CA GLY A 52 15.63 -7.69 6.68
C GLY A 52 16.49 -8.77 6.02
N ALA A 53 17.73 -8.95 6.46
CA ALA A 53 18.68 -9.88 5.85
C ALA A 53 18.43 -11.34 6.24
N ASP A 54 18.18 -11.59 7.52
CA ASP A 54 18.17 -12.94 8.12
C ASP A 54 16.84 -13.29 8.83
N GLY A 55 15.94 -12.31 9.01
CA GLY A 55 14.67 -12.52 9.70
C GLY A 55 14.78 -12.59 11.21
N ALA A 56 15.92 -12.22 11.80
CA ALA A 56 16.04 -12.14 13.26
C ALA A 56 15.13 -11.03 13.82
N VAL A 57 14.41 -11.33 14.91
CA VAL A 57 13.65 -10.31 15.64
C VAL A 57 14.64 -9.33 16.28
N GLN A 58 14.53 -8.06 15.92
CA GLN A 58 15.33 -6.99 16.53
C GLN A 58 14.60 -6.36 17.71
N HIS A 59 13.31 -6.07 17.53
CA HIS A 59 12.46 -5.45 18.55
C HIS A 59 11.02 -5.94 18.42
N MET A 60 10.34 -6.04 19.56
CA MET A 60 8.90 -6.23 19.63
C MET A 60 8.30 -5.00 20.31
N LEU A 61 7.61 -4.18 19.53
CA LEU A 61 6.97 -2.96 20.00
C LEU A 61 5.57 -3.32 20.51
N PRO A 62 5.16 -2.85 21.71
CA PRO A 62 3.83 -3.13 22.25
C PRO A 62 2.68 -2.68 21.33
N GLY A 63 2.91 -1.66 20.50
CA GLY A 63 1.93 -1.20 19.52
C GLY A 63 0.73 -0.49 20.16
N HIS A 64 -0.47 -1.02 19.94
CA HIS A 64 -1.73 -0.38 20.34
C HIS A 64 -2.68 -1.36 21.03
N THR A 65 -3.35 -0.89 22.08
CA THR A 65 -4.39 -1.68 22.75
C THR A 65 -5.55 -1.91 21.78
N PHE A 66 -6.08 -3.14 21.73
CA PHE A 66 -7.15 -3.58 20.82
C PHE A 66 -6.77 -3.70 19.33
N GLY A 67 -5.53 -3.33 18.95
CA GLY A 67 -5.03 -3.57 17.60
C GLY A 67 -4.32 -2.37 16.97
N THR A 68 -3.20 -2.63 16.31
CA THR A 68 -2.59 -1.66 15.38
C THR A 68 -3.42 -1.63 14.11
N MET A 69 -3.54 -0.47 13.46
CA MET A 69 -4.31 -0.26 12.24
C MET A 69 -3.44 0.15 11.05
N ALA A 70 -2.39 0.93 11.28
CA ALA A 70 -1.43 1.29 10.24
C ALA A 70 -0.06 1.62 10.81
N ILE A 71 0.96 1.47 9.96
CA ILE A 71 2.35 1.80 10.27
C ILE A 71 2.97 2.62 9.13
N SER A 72 3.90 3.51 9.45
CA SER A 72 4.61 4.31 8.46
C SER A 72 6.05 4.58 8.88
N TRP A 73 7.01 4.37 7.98
CA TRP A 73 8.42 4.66 8.26
C TRP A 73 8.75 6.11 7.92
N HIS A 74 9.53 6.75 8.79
CA HIS A 74 10.19 8.00 8.43
C HIS A 74 11.34 7.72 7.45
N LYS A 75 11.60 8.65 6.51
CA LYS A 75 12.67 8.56 5.49
C LYS A 75 14.06 8.21 6.07
N SER A 76 14.32 8.62 7.32
CA SER A 76 15.57 8.33 8.03
C SER A 76 15.77 6.85 8.41
N SER A 77 14.73 6.02 8.34
CA SER A 77 14.67 4.66 8.91
C SER A 77 14.84 4.57 10.42
N ARG A 78 14.98 5.70 11.14
CA ARG A 78 15.16 5.74 12.61
C ARG A 78 13.85 5.84 13.38
N LEU A 79 12.79 6.28 12.73
CA LEU A 79 11.46 6.42 13.31
C LEU A 79 10.47 5.54 12.56
N LEU A 80 9.61 4.88 13.32
CA LEU A 80 8.38 4.25 12.85
C LEU A 80 7.21 4.95 13.55
N ALA A 81 6.17 5.29 12.81
CA ALA A 81 4.89 5.71 13.36
C ALA A 81 3.91 4.53 13.31
N SER A 82 3.04 4.44 14.31
CA SER A 82 1.91 3.52 14.33
C SER A 82 0.65 4.20 14.84
N VAL A 83 -0.49 3.66 14.44
CA VAL A 83 -1.83 4.07 14.89
C VAL A 83 -2.69 2.85 15.17
N GLY A 84 -3.72 2.99 16.01
CA GLY A 84 -4.53 1.84 16.39
C GLY A 84 -5.88 2.16 17.02
N GLN A 85 -6.53 1.09 17.51
CA GLN A 85 -7.89 1.11 18.05
C GLN A 85 -8.01 1.77 19.43
N ASP A 86 -6.90 2.13 20.07
CA ASP A 86 -6.87 2.88 21.33
C ASP A 86 -6.88 4.42 21.13
N GLY A 87 -7.08 4.88 19.89
CA GLY A 87 -7.19 6.30 19.57
C GLY A 87 -5.85 7.05 19.57
N LYS A 88 -4.73 6.31 19.61
CA LYS A 88 -3.38 6.89 19.71
C LYS A 88 -2.63 6.86 18.39
N VAL A 89 -1.71 7.81 18.26
CA VAL A 89 -0.58 7.78 17.34
C VAL A 89 0.68 7.60 18.19
N ARG A 90 1.58 6.70 17.82
CA ARG A 90 2.85 6.48 18.52
C ARG A 90 4.04 6.61 17.60
N LEU A 91 5.14 7.15 18.14
CA LEU A 91 6.45 7.19 17.47
C LEU A 91 7.42 6.26 18.20
N TRP A 92 8.19 5.49 17.44
CA TRP A 92 9.12 4.50 17.96
C TRP A 92 10.54 4.75 17.43
N ASP A 93 11.54 4.71 18.30
CA ASP A 93 12.94 4.63 17.90
C ASP A 93 13.25 3.20 17.46
N THR A 94 13.57 3.01 16.19
CA THR A 94 13.71 1.67 15.61
C THR A 94 15.07 1.02 15.87
N ARG A 95 16.00 1.74 16.52
CA ARG A 95 17.31 1.21 16.94
C ARG A 95 17.21 0.64 18.35
N THR A 96 16.46 1.29 19.23
CA THR A 96 16.31 0.92 20.65
C THR A 96 15.01 0.18 20.95
N GLY A 97 14.02 0.24 20.06
CA GLY A 97 12.69 -0.33 20.29
C GLY A 97 11.82 0.50 21.25
N SER A 98 12.30 1.67 21.68
CA SER A 98 11.62 2.50 22.66
C SER A 98 10.55 3.39 22.02
N GLN A 99 9.44 3.60 22.73
CA GLN A 99 8.44 4.62 22.38
C GLN A 99 9.01 6.01 22.68
N ILE A 100 8.98 6.90 21.69
CA ILE A 100 9.43 8.29 21.81
C ILE A 100 8.27 9.20 22.20
N SER A 101 7.12 9.00 21.56
CA SER A 101 5.96 9.88 21.72
C SER A 101 4.66 9.09 21.64
N GLU A 102 3.65 9.55 22.37
CA GLU A 102 2.26 9.15 22.24
C GLU A 102 1.40 10.40 22.06
N MET A 103 0.58 10.42 21.02
CA MET A 103 -0.29 11.54 20.68
C MET A 103 -1.74 11.06 20.59
N ALA A 104 -2.69 11.91 20.99
CA ALA A 104 -4.11 11.64 20.78
C ALA A 104 -4.48 11.92 19.31
N GLY A 105 -4.93 10.90 18.57
CA GLY A 105 -5.31 11.05 17.16
C GLY A 105 -6.60 11.84 16.95
N GLY A 106 -7.42 11.98 17.99
CA GLY A 106 -8.59 12.86 18.04
C GLY A 106 -9.94 12.15 18.04
N ALA A 107 -9.98 10.83 17.83
CA ALA A 107 -11.17 9.99 17.92
C ALA A 107 -10.86 8.68 18.69
N SER A 108 -11.85 7.82 18.87
CA SER A 108 -11.72 6.56 19.61
C SER A 108 -10.75 5.56 18.99
N TRP A 109 -10.53 5.63 17.68
CA TRP A 109 -9.50 4.87 16.96
C TRP A 109 -8.87 5.76 15.88
N VAL A 110 -7.70 5.36 15.40
CA VAL A 110 -6.95 6.06 14.36
C VAL A 110 -6.63 5.08 13.24
N GLU A 111 -7.19 5.32 12.06
CA GLU A 111 -7.17 4.36 10.95
C GLU A 111 -5.95 4.49 10.05
N ARG A 112 -5.41 5.71 9.87
CA ARG A 112 -4.34 5.96 8.90
C ARG A 112 -3.23 6.83 9.46
N VAL A 113 -2.01 6.55 9.01
CA VAL A 113 -0.82 7.33 9.32
C VAL A 113 0.15 7.33 8.15
N ALA A 114 0.75 8.48 7.85
CA ALA A 114 1.71 8.60 6.76
C ALA A 114 2.79 9.66 7.05
N PHE A 115 4.06 9.22 7.09
CA PHE A 115 5.19 10.13 7.06
C PHE A 115 5.37 10.73 5.67
N SER A 116 5.77 12.00 5.62
CA SER A 116 6.20 12.65 4.39
C SER A 116 7.47 11.98 3.86
N PRO A 117 7.58 11.75 2.54
CA PRO A 117 8.78 11.19 1.94
C PRO A 117 9.95 12.18 1.89
N ALA A 118 9.69 13.48 2.01
CA ALA A 118 10.70 14.54 1.88
C ALA A 118 10.85 15.42 3.12
N GLY A 119 9.77 15.66 3.88
CA GLY A 119 9.77 16.45 5.11
C GLY A 119 9.75 15.60 6.38
N ASP A 120 9.86 16.26 7.52
CA ASP A 120 9.79 15.63 8.85
C ASP A 120 8.36 15.75 9.42
N TRP A 121 7.39 15.50 8.55
CA TRP A 121 5.96 15.64 8.80
C TRP A 121 5.28 14.28 8.87
N LEU A 122 4.33 14.14 9.78
CA LEU A 122 3.47 12.98 9.93
C LEU A 122 2.01 13.41 9.86
N VAL A 123 1.23 12.78 9.00
CA VAL A 123 -0.23 12.97 8.99
C VAL A 123 -0.89 11.75 9.64
N SER A 124 -1.90 11.98 10.45
CA SER A 124 -2.80 10.94 10.97
C SER A 124 -4.26 11.27 10.68
N ALA A 125 -5.07 10.25 10.41
CA ALA A 125 -6.51 10.37 10.25
C ALA A 125 -7.25 9.48 11.25
N ALA A 126 -8.24 10.05 11.93
CA ALA A 126 -9.02 9.43 13.00
C ALA A 126 -10.51 9.77 12.83
N GLY A 127 -11.31 8.85 12.29
CA GLY A 127 -12.67 9.17 11.86
C GLY A 127 -12.67 10.30 10.82
N ARG A 128 -13.26 11.46 11.15
CA ARG A 128 -13.26 12.64 10.27
C ARG A 128 -12.08 13.60 10.53
N LYS A 129 -11.31 13.36 11.59
CA LYS A 129 -10.26 14.29 12.03
C LYS A 129 -8.96 14.00 11.32
N LEU A 130 -8.29 15.08 10.93
CA LEU A 130 -7.01 15.05 10.24
C LEU A 130 -6.05 15.95 11.00
N ARG A 131 -4.90 15.39 11.38
CA ARG A 131 -3.88 16.08 12.17
C ARG A 131 -2.50 15.90 11.56
N LEU A 132 -1.69 16.93 11.68
CA LEU A 132 -0.30 16.94 11.27
C LEU A 132 0.61 17.17 12.46
N TRP A 133 1.63 16.33 12.55
CA TRP A 133 2.63 16.33 13.59
C TRP A 133 4.02 16.51 12.99
N ASN A 134 4.95 17.06 13.76
CA ASN A 134 6.37 16.96 13.43
C ASN A 134 6.94 15.57 13.84
N ALA A 135 8.20 15.31 13.50
CA ALA A 135 8.87 14.04 13.82
C ALA A 135 9.13 13.79 15.32
N THR A 136 8.85 14.76 16.20
CA THR A 136 8.89 14.60 17.67
C THR A 136 7.51 14.34 18.27
N GLY A 137 6.45 14.44 17.47
CA GLY A 137 5.07 14.24 17.90
C GLY A 137 4.36 15.50 18.39
N GLU A 138 4.93 16.69 18.17
CA GLU A 138 4.23 17.94 18.44
C GLU A 138 3.19 18.20 17.34
N LEU A 139 1.98 18.58 17.74
CA LEU A 139 0.91 18.96 16.82
C LEU A 139 1.27 20.26 16.13
N SER A 140 1.39 20.23 14.81
CA SER A 140 1.66 21.42 13.99
C SER A 140 0.40 22.02 13.38
N CYS A 141 -0.59 21.19 13.03
CA CYS A 141 -1.83 21.64 12.41
C CYS A 141 -2.96 20.65 12.64
N GLU A 142 -4.16 21.17 12.94
CA GLU A 142 -5.42 20.42 12.88
C GLU A 142 -6.24 21.00 11.73
N PHE A 143 -6.72 20.11 10.85
CA PHE A 143 -7.49 20.51 9.67
C PHE A 143 -8.98 20.48 9.99
N PRO A 144 -9.82 21.18 9.21
CA PRO A 144 -11.27 21.05 9.33
C PRO A 144 -11.69 19.59 9.16
N ASP A 145 -12.70 19.17 9.93
CA ASP A 145 -13.25 17.84 9.81
C ASP A 145 -13.67 17.53 8.37
N ALA A 146 -13.31 16.33 7.92
CA ALA A 146 -13.79 15.81 6.65
C ALA A 146 -15.31 15.58 6.68
N ASN A 147 -15.94 15.56 5.51
CA ASN A 147 -17.39 15.37 5.39
C ASN A 147 -17.86 14.01 5.91
N SER A 148 -17.01 12.99 5.84
CA SER A 148 -17.21 11.66 6.44
C SER A 148 -15.93 11.14 7.05
N THR A 149 -15.96 9.88 7.51
CA THR A 149 -14.74 9.14 7.83
C THR A 149 -13.75 9.20 6.67
N ILE A 150 -12.51 9.56 7.00
CA ILE A 150 -11.37 9.57 6.08
C ILE A 150 -10.97 8.12 5.82
N THR A 151 -10.95 7.75 4.54
CA THR A 151 -10.67 6.37 4.14
C THR A 151 -9.20 6.14 3.83
N ASP A 152 -8.47 7.13 3.32
CA ASP A 152 -7.03 7.04 3.06
C ASP A 152 -6.33 8.40 3.09
N ILE A 153 -5.02 8.37 3.35
CA ILE A 153 -4.12 9.53 3.28
C ILE A 153 -2.82 9.14 2.57
N LYS A 154 -2.41 9.92 1.56
CA LYS A 154 -1.18 9.65 0.81
C LYS A 154 -0.43 10.93 0.51
N TRP A 155 0.83 10.99 0.90
CA TRP A 155 1.75 12.02 0.45
C TRP A 155 2.07 11.84 -1.03
N ARG A 156 2.16 12.96 -1.74
CA ARG A 156 2.81 12.99 -3.04
C ARG A 156 4.31 12.73 -2.86
N HIS A 157 4.95 12.11 -3.85
CA HIS A 157 6.36 11.71 -3.77
C HIS A 157 7.34 12.83 -3.45
N ASP A 158 7.04 14.08 -3.82
CA ASP A 158 7.88 15.23 -3.50
C ASP A 158 7.72 15.74 -2.05
N GLY A 159 6.78 15.17 -1.30
CA GLY A 159 6.48 15.49 0.10
C GLY A 159 5.90 16.88 0.35
N LYS A 160 5.54 17.63 -0.71
CA LYS A 160 5.01 19.00 -0.58
C LYS A 160 3.50 19.06 -0.38
N ARG A 161 2.79 18.00 -0.75
CA ARG A 161 1.34 17.87 -0.69
C ARG A 161 0.95 16.47 -0.29
N PHE A 162 -0.22 16.33 0.31
CA PHE A 162 -0.84 15.04 0.52
C PHE A 162 -2.32 15.11 0.11
N ALA A 163 -2.83 13.96 -0.28
CA ALA A 163 -4.21 13.75 -0.66
C ALA A 163 -4.92 12.97 0.44
N VAL A 164 -6.19 13.28 0.63
CA VAL A 164 -7.09 12.68 1.62
C VAL A 164 -8.34 12.26 0.88
N THR A 165 -8.78 11.02 1.08
CA THR A 165 -10.08 10.54 0.57
C THR A 165 -11.10 10.46 1.69
N ALA A 166 -12.30 10.89 1.38
CA ALA A 166 -13.51 10.70 2.18
C ALA A 166 -14.70 10.63 1.22
N TYR A 167 -15.93 10.54 1.74
CA TYR A 167 -17.12 10.78 0.94
C TYR A 167 -17.04 12.17 0.29
N ASN A 168 -17.49 12.29 -0.96
CA ASN A 168 -17.36 13.46 -1.85
C ASN A 168 -16.00 13.63 -2.55
N GLY A 169 -15.11 12.63 -2.51
CA GLY A 169 -13.93 12.57 -3.37
C GLY A 169 -12.61 12.88 -2.65
N VAL A 170 -11.71 13.59 -3.33
CA VAL A 170 -10.32 13.79 -2.90
C VAL A 170 -10.05 15.25 -2.55
N VAL A 171 -9.39 15.48 -1.42
CA VAL A 171 -8.93 16.82 -1.01
C VAL A 171 -7.41 16.85 -0.91
N LEU A 172 -6.79 17.87 -1.48
CA LEU A 172 -5.36 18.12 -1.39
C LEU A 172 -5.05 19.15 -0.31
N TYR A 173 -4.04 18.87 0.49
CA TYR A 173 -3.53 19.77 1.52
C TYR A 173 -2.02 19.97 1.38
N GLY A 174 -1.54 21.09 1.94
CA GLY A 174 -0.14 21.34 2.21
C GLY A 174 0.19 21.08 3.70
N PRO A 175 1.49 20.98 4.06
CA PRO A 175 1.92 20.63 5.41
C PRO A 175 1.80 21.76 6.44
N THR A 176 1.42 22.99 6.08
CA THR A 176 1.46 24.10 7.06
C THR A 176 0.22 24.96 7.07
N ARG A 177 -0.79 24.60 6.28
CA ARG A 177 -2.03 25.36 6.15
C ARG A 177 -3.23 24.43 6.21
N ALA A 178 -4.19 24.77 7.03
CA ALA A 178 -5.45 24.02 7.19
C ALA A 178 -6.37 24.16 5.97
N GLU A 179 -6.14 25.16 5.13
CA GLU A 179 -6.91 25.41 3.92
C GLU A 179 -6.65 24.34 2.85
N PRO A 180 -7.70 23.80 2.21
CA PRO A 180 -7.54 22.87 1.10
C PRO A 180 -6.91 23.58 -0.11
N LEU A 181 -5.89 22.96 -0.69
CA LEU A 181 -5.25 23.44 -1.91
C LEU A 181 -6.10 23.16 -3.16
N ARG A 182 -6.81 22.04 -3.17
CA ARG A 182 -7.68 21.62 -4.27
C ARG A 182 -8.66 20.55 -3.80
N ARG A 183 -9.83 20.49 -4.45
CA ARG A 183 -10.82 19.43 -4.31
C ARG A 183 -11.08 18.77 -5.67
N PHE A 184 -11.25 17.46 -5.65
CA PHE A 184 -11.73 16.66 -6.77
C PHE A 184 -13.04 16.02 -6.33
N GLU A 185 -14.14 16.58 -6.80
CA GLU A 185 -15.48 16.24 -6.33
C GLU A 185 -15.98 14.97 -7.02
N TRP A 186 -16.50 14.03 -6.25
CA TRP A 186 -17.17 12.84 -6.75
C TRP A 186 -18.22 12.36 -5.74
N GLN A 187 -19.46 12.15 -6.19
CA GLN A 187 -20.56 11.70 -5.31
C GLN A 187 -20.49 10.18 -5.08
N GLY A 188 -19.43 9.74 -4.39
CA GLY A 188 -19.21 8.35 -4.06
C GLY A 188 -18.27 8.18 -2.86
N SER A 189 -18.05 6.92 -2.50
CA SER A 189 -17.23 6.53 -1.36
C SER A 189 -15.94 5.87 -1.83
N SER A 190 -14.87 6.67 -1.90
CA SER A 190 -13.53 6.18 -2.21
C SER A 190 -12.96 5.39 -1.05
N LEU A 191 -12.37 4.23 -1.34
CA LEU A 191 -11.87 3.27 -0.36
C LEU A 191 -10.34 3.26 -0.25
N THR A 192 -9.68 3.57 -1.36
CA THR A 192 -8.22 3.60 -1.48
C THR A 192 -7.81 4.72 -2.40
N LEU A 193 -6.58 5.21 -2.22
CA LEU A 193 -6.01 6.33 -2.97
C LEU A 193 -4.58 6.01 -3.38
N GLU A 194 -4.20 6.33 -4.62
CA GLU A 194 -2.80 6.29 -5.04
C GLU A 194 -2.44 7.46 -5.99
N TRP A 195 -1.28 8.06 -5.75
CA TRP A 195 -0.68 9.04 -6.65
C TRP A 195 0.10 8.33 -7.75
N SER A 196 0.05 8.84 -8.98
CA SER A 196 1.08 8.46 -9.95
C SER A 196 2.46 8.92 -9.46
N PRO A 197 3.54 8.17 -9.74
CA PRO A 197 4.89 8.52 -9.31
C PRO A 197 5.37 9.92 -9.71
N ASP A 198 4.93 10.41 -10.86
CA ASP A 198 5.20 11.77 -11.35
C ASP A 198 4.29 12.85 -10.73
N GLY A 199 3.30 12.45 -9.94
CA GLY A 199 2.36 13.32 -9.24
C GLY A 199 1.34 14.01 -10.15
N LYS A 200 1.21 13.60 -11.41
CA LYS A 200 0.29 14.18 -12.39
C LYS A 200 -1.12 13.59 -12.33
N HIS A 201 -1.27 12.42 -11.72
CA HIS A 201 -2.54 11.72 -11.64
C HIS A 201 -2.83 11.26 -10.22
N ILE A 202 -4.11 11.19 -9.89
CA ILE A 202 -4.63 10.55 -8.68
C ILE A 202 -5.63 9.50 -9.14
N ALA A 203 -5.55 8.30 -8.56
CA ALA A 203 -6.55 7.27 -8.76
C ALA A 203 -7.19 6.90 -7.41
N THR A 204 -8.50 6.68 -7.41
CA THR A 204 -9.22 6.07 -6.28
C THR A 204 -9.94 4.82 -6.73
N GLY A 205 -10.01 3.84 -5.83
CA GLY A 205 -10.88 2.69 -5.98
C GLY A 205 -12.11 2.88 -5.10
N ASP A 206 -13.30 2.64 -5.66
CA ASP A 206 -14.55 3.11 -5.06
C ASP A 206 -15.50 1.94 -4.70
N GLN A 207 -16.43 2.20 -3.76
CA GLN A 207 -17.43 1.23 -3.29
C GLN A 207 -18.38 0.73 -4.39
N ASP A 208 -18.59 1.52 -5.44
CA ASP A 208 -19.49 1.22 -6.56
C ASP A 208 -18.83 0.41 -7.67
N SER A 209 -17.65 -0.18 -7.39
CA SER A 209 -16.89 -0.99 -8.34
C SER A 209 -16.42 -0.19 -9.55
N THR A 210 -16.02 1.06 -9.31
CA THR A 210 -15.36 1.94 -10.28
C THR A 210 -13.97 2.33 -9.79
N VAL A 211 -13.18 2.91 -10.70
CA VAL A 211 -11.96 3.64 -10.38
C VAL A 211 -12.07 5.02 -11.01
N HIS A 212 -12.01 6.06 -10.18
CA HIS A 212 -11.86 7.43 -10.64
C HIS A 212 -10.39 7.79 -10.83
N PHE A 213 -10.13 8.61 -11.83
CA PHE A 213 -8.80 8.98 -12.26
C PHE A 213 -8.75 10.45 -12.62
N TRP A 214 -8.14 11.25 -11.76
CA TRP A 214 -8.06 12.68 -11.95
C TRP A 214 -6.73 13.10 -12.56
N LEU A 215 -6.82 13.90 -13.62
CA LEU A 215 -5.70 14.70 -14.11
C LEU A 215 -5.48 15.85 -13.12
N VAL A 216 -4.38 15.83 -12.38
CA VAL A 216 -4.15 16.74 -11.24
C VAL A 216 -4.09 18.21 -11.65
N GLU A 217 -3.71 18.51 -12.89
CA GLU A 217 -3.62 19.88 -13.40
C GLU A 217 -4.97 20.42 -13.87
N SER A 218 -5.64 19.73 -14.79
CA SER A 218 -6.94 20.18 -15.32
C SER A 218 -8.10 19.95 -14.35
N GLY A 219 -8.00 18.94 -13.48
CA GLY A 219 -9.11 18.49 -12.63
C GLY A 219 -10.10 17.59 -13.36
N GLN A 220 -9.83 17.24 -14.61
CA GLN A 220 -10.64 16.30 -15.36
C GLN A 220 -10.65 14.94 -14.67
N ASP A 221 -11.85 14.41 -14.46
CA ASP A 221 -12.11 13.05 -14.01
C ASP A 221 -12.29 12.13 -15.22
N LEU A 222 -11.63 10.98 -15.18
CA LEU A 222 -11.72 9.88 -16.13
C LEU A 222 -12.12 8.63 -15.35
N GLN A 223 -12.93 7.75 -15.95
CA GLN A 223 -13.46 6.60 -15.23
C GLN A 223 -13.07 5.26 -15.86
N MET A 224 -12.82 4.28 -15.00
CA MET A 224 -12.70 2.86 -15.36
C MET A 224 -13.77 2.08 -14.60
N TRP A 225 -14.47 1.20 -15.31
CA TRP A 225 -15.62 0.45 -14.77
C TRP A 225 -15.59 -1.00 -15.28
N GLY A 226 -16.53 -1.82 -14.79
CA GLY A 226 -16.65 -3.23 -15.15
C GLY A 226 -15.92 -4.18 -14.20
N TYR A 227 -15.55 -3.71 -13.00
CA TYR A 227 -15.01 -4.54 -11.94
C TYR A 227 -16.11 -5.41 -11.32
N GLU A 228 -15.76 -6.64 -10.94
CA GLU A 228 -16.70 -7.60 -10.34
C GLU A 228 -17.13 -7.15 -8.93
N THR A 229 -16.24 -6.44 -8.23
CA THR A 229 -16.40 -6.01 -6.85
C THR A 229 -15.74 -4.65 -6.63
N LYS A 230 -15.88 -4.13 -5.40
CA LYS A 230 -15.23 -2.90 -4.92
C LYS A 230 -13.73 -2.93 -5.22
N VAL A 231 -13.20 -1.81 -5.70
CA VAL A 231 -11.77 -1.71 -5.99
C VAL A 231 -11.03 -1.26 -4.73
N LEU A 232 -10.32 -2.20 -4.11
CA LEU A 232 -9.60 -1.97 -2.85
C LEU A 232 -8.09 -1.84 -3.05
N GLU A 233 -7.56 -2.24 -4.20
CA GLU A 233 -6.14 -2.28 -4.46
C GLU A 233 -5.81 -1.53 -5.75
N LEU A 234 -4.88 -0.58 -5.63
CA LEU A 234 -4.29 0.18 -6.72
C LEU A 234 -2.77 0.10 -6.61
N ALA A 235 -2.08 -0.01 -7.74
CA ALA A 235 -0.63 0.06 -7.77
C ALA A 235 -0.14 0.71 -9.06
N TRP A 236 0.69 1.75 -8.92
CA TRP A 236 1.34 2.40 -10.05
C TRP A 236 2.69 1.79 -10.37
N SER A 237 2.93 1.53 -11.65
CA SER A 237 4.29 1.31 -12.14
C SER A 237 5.14 2.56 -11.95
N PHE A 238 6.44 2.39 -11.66
CA PHE A 238 7.35 3.48 -11.28
C PHE A 238 7.45 4.64 -12.30
N ASN A 239 7.18 4.35 -13.57
CA ASN A 239 7.25 5.33 -14.66
C ASN A 239 5.91 6.04 -14.93
N SER A 240 4.92 5.88 -14.03
CA SER A 240 3.59 6.48 -14.13
C SER A 240 2.80 6.07 -15.37
N ARG A 241 3.21 5.00 -16.07
CA ARG A 241 2.54 4.58 -17.30
C ARG A 241 1.37 3.66 -17.01
N TYR A 242 1.60 2.63 -16.21
CA TYR A 242 0.60 1.62 -15.91
C TYR A 242 0.05 1.78 -14.51
N LEU A 243 -1.28 1.68 -14.40
CA LEU A 243 -2.01 1.50 -13.16
C LEU A 243 -2.57 0.07 -13.14
N ALA A 244 -2.18 -0.71 -12.15
CA ALA A 244 -2.82 -1.99 -11.84
C ALA A 244 -3.95 -1.77 -10.84
N THR A 245 -5.09 -2.40 -11.10
CA THR A 245 -6.28 -2.33 -10.25
C THR A 245 -6.77 -3.73 -9.89
N GLY A 246 -7.25 -3.87 -8.65
CA GLY A 246 -7.74 -5.12 -8.08
C GLY A 246 -9.19 -4.97 -7.63
N GLY A 247 -10.11 -5.56 -8.39
CA GLY A 247 -11.56 -5.54 -8.14
C GLY A 247 -12.24 -6.85 -8.52
N GLY A 248 -11.50 -7.96 -8.48
CA GLY A 248 -11.95 -9.30 -8.86
C GLY A 248 -10.82 -10.32 -8.77
N THR A 249 -10.95 -11.42 -9.51
CA THR A 249 -9.93 -12.49 -9.61
C THR A 249 -8.77 -12.14 -10.55
N GLN A 250 -8.93 -11.14 -11.41
CA GLN A 250 -7.93 -10.72 -12.39
C GLN A 250 -7.31 -9.39 -11.98
N ALA A 251 -5.99 -9.26 -12.12
CA ALA A 251 -5.36 -7.94 -12.01
C ALA A 251 -5.57 -7.23 -13.35
N VAL A 252 -6.11 -6.02 -13.32
CA VAL A 252 -6.42 -5.24 -14.52
C VAL A 252 -5.37 -4.15 -14.68
N ILE A 253 -4.69 -4.12 -15.83
CA ILE A 253 -3.63 -3.15 -16.11
C ILE A 253 -4.10 -2.15 -17.15
N TRP A 254 -4.12 -0.88 -16.76
CA TRP A 254 -4.47 0.25 -17.61
C TRP A 254 -3.22 0.98 -18.10
N ASP A 255 -3.14 1.30 -19.39
CA ASP A 255 -2.13 2.21 -19.94
C ASP A 255 -2.66 3.64 -19.78
N CYS A 256 -2.13 4.38 -18.81
CA CYS A 256 -2.55 5.73 -18.46
C CYS A 256 -1.82 6.81 -19.29
N SER A 257 -1.05 6.43 -20.31
CA SER A 257 -0.39 7.40 -21.19
C SER A 257 -1.35 8.09 -22.15
N GLY A 258 -0.91 9.21 -22.73
CA GLY A 258 -1.70 9.95 -23.73
C GLY A 258 -2.97 10.56 -23.12
N LYS A 259 -4.14 10.16 -23.62
CA LYS A 259 -5.45 10.67 -23.17
C LYS A 259 -5.92 10.05 -21.85
N GLY A 260 -5.18 9.08 -21.31
CA GLY A 260 -5.56 8.36 -20.09
C GLY A 260 -6.31 7.05 -20.37
N PRO A 261 -6.76 6.37 -19.31
CA PRO A 261 -7.24 4.99 -19.39
C PRO A 261 -8.70 4.84 -19.83
N GLU A 262 -9.51 5.89 -19.71
CA GLU A 262 -10.94 5.83 -20.03
C GLU A 262 -11.20 5.43 -21.49
N ASN A 263 -12.20 4.58 -21.71
CA ASN A 263 -12.57 4.03 -23.01
C ASN A 263 -11.44 3.27 -23.73
N THR A 264 -10.40 2.84 -23.02
CA THR A 264 -9.34 1.96 -23.56
C THR A 264 -9.60 0.50 -23.17
N LYS A 265 -8.88 -0.43 -23.83
CA LYS A 265 -8.93 -1.85 -23.48
C LYS A 265 -7.76 -2.18 -22.54
N PRO A 266 -8.01 -2.60 -21.29
CA PRO A 266 -6.95 -2.97 -20.36
C PRO A 266 -6.35 -4.34 -20.69
N ILE A 267 -5.21 -4.63 -20.07
CA ILE A 267 -4.61 -5.98 -20.07
C ILE A 267 -5.14 -6.71 -18.83
N MET A 268 -5.74 -7.88 -19.04
CA MET A 268 -6.24 -8.73 -17.95
C MET A 268 -5.20 -9.79 -17.59
N LEU A 269 -4.80 -9.85 -16.32
CA LEU A 269 -3.82 -10.83 -15.83
C LEU A 269 -4.55 -11.98 -15.14
N GLU A 270 -4.59 -13.12 -15.82
CA GLU A 270 -5.24 -14.33 -15.35
C GLU A 270 -4.26 -15.22 -14.57
N GLY A 271 -4.61 -15.54 -13.32
CA GLY A 271 -3.81 -16.43 -12.49
C GLY A 271 -4.46 -16.81 -11.17
N HIS A 272 -5.16 -15.87 -10.53
CA HIS A 272 -5.84 -16.15 -9.27
C HIS A 272 -7.17 -16.87 -9.50
N ARG A 273 -7.53 -17.73 -8.54
CA ARG A 273 -8.79 -18.49 -8.51
C ARG A 273 -9.83 -17.86 -7.57
N ASP A 274 -9.42 -16.86 -6.81
CA ASP A 274 -10.24 -16.11 -5.88
C ASP A 274 -9.76 -14.64 -5.90
N LEU A 275 -10.44 -13.77 -5.17
CA LEU A 275 -10.24 -12.33 -5.18
C LEU A 275 -8.78 -11.95 -4.87
N ILE A 276 -8.26 -11.01 -5.65
CA ILE A 276 -6.98 -10.36 -5.35
C ILE A 276 -7.16 -9.46 -4.13
N LYS A 277 -6.26 -9.63 -3.15
CA LYS A 277 -6.22 -8.84 -1.93
C LYS A 277 -5.12 -7.78 -1.91
N HIS A 278 -4.05 -7.98 -2.67
CA HIS A 278 -2.91 -7.06 -2.68
C HIS A 278 -2.31 -6.92 -4.07
N LEU A 279 -2.03 -5.67 -4.46
CA LEU A 279 -1.27 -5.33 -5.66
C LEU A 279 -0.16 -4.36 -5.32
N LYS A 280 1.08 -4.65 -5.74
CA LYS A 280 2.22 -3.74 -5.55
C LYS A 280 3.19 -3.85 -6.72
N PHE A 281 3.43 -2.73 -7.41
CA PHE A 281 4.55 -2.63 -8.34
C PHE A 281 5.86 -2.43 -7.56
N GLN A 282 6.96 -2.86 -8.19
CA GLN A 282 8.30 -2.46 -7.81
C GLN A 282 8.45 -0.94 -7.85
N ARG A 283 9.33 -0.41 -6.99
CA ARG A 283 9.56 1.03 -6.82
C ARG A 283 10.31 1.66 -8.00
N ARG A 284 11.15 0.87 -8.66
CA ARG A 284 12.02 1.26 -9.79
C ARG A 284 11.94 0.27 -10.95
N GLY A 285 11.53 -0.97 -10.68
CA GLY A 285 11.34 -2.00 -11.70
C GLY A 285 9.91 -2.10 -12.24
N MET A 286 9.72 -2.89 -13.29
CA MET A 286 8.43 -3.10 -13.97
C MET A 286 7.69 -4.37 -13.52
N LEU A 287 8.12 -5.01 -12.44
CA LEU A 287 7.42 -6.17 -11.92
C LEU A 287 6.25 -5.75 -11.02
N LEU A 288 5.10 -6.38 -11.25
CA LEU A 288 3.94 -6.31 -10.37
C LEU A 288 3.90 -7.58 -9.53
N ALA A 289 3.67 -7.44 -8.23
CA ALA A 289 3.26 -8.55 -7.37
C ALA A 289 1.76 -8.49 -7.13
N SER A 290 1.10 -9.64 -7.22
CA SER A 290 -0.28 -9.82 -6.79
C SER A 290 -0.37 -10.93 -5.74
N GLY A 291 -1.26 -10.73 -4.77
CA GLY A 291 -1.55 -11.65 -3.67
C GLY A 291 -3.05 -11.83 -3.53
N GLY A 292 -3.55 -13.06 -3.48
CA GLY A 292 -4.98 -13.36 -3.49
C GLY A 292 -5.50 -14.13 -2.26
N LYS A 293 -6.83 -14.22 -2.17
CA LYS A 293 -7.54 -15.08 -1.22
C LYS A 293 -7.24 -16.57 -1.40
N ASP A 294 -6.83 -16.94 -2.61
CA ASP A 294 -6.38 -18.27 -2.96
C ASP A 294 -4.97 -18.62 -2.43
N GLY A 295 -4.33 -17.72 -1.68
CA GLY A 295 -2.97 -17.88 -1.16
C GLY A 295 -1.89 -17.77 -2.24
N LEU A 296 -2.26 -17.43 -3.49
CA LEU A 296 -1.30 -17.26 -4.56
C LEU A 296 -0.56 -15.93 -4.40
N LEU A 297 0.77 -16.00 -4.39
CA LEU A 297 1.67 -14.90 -4.72
C LEU A 297 2.11 -15.08 -6.17
N ALA A 298 1.86 -14.08 -7.01
CA ALA A 298 2.30 -14.06 -8.41
C ALA A 298 3.12 -12.83 -8.73
N ILE A 299 4.20 -13.01 -9.49
CA ILE A 299 5.08 -11.95 -9.98
C ILE A 299 4.93 -11.85 -11.49
N TRP A 300 4.55 -10.67 -11.95
CA TRP A 300 4.23 -10.38 -13.34
C TRP A 300 5.23 -9.41 -13.92
N LYS A 301 5.70 -9.68 -15.15
CA LYS A 301 6.38 -8.68 -15.96
C LYS A 301 5.36 -7.96 -16.80
N VAL A 302 5.15 -6.67 -16.55
CA VAL A 302 4.12 -5.87 -17.23
C VAL A 302 4.73 -5.05 -18.37
N GLU A 303 4.37 -5.39 -19.61
CA GLU A 303 4.79 -4.68 -20.81
C GLU A 303 3.64 -4.68 -21.84
N LYS A 304 3.47 -3.58 -22.59
CA LYS A 304 2.37 -3.38 -23.56
C LYS A 304 2.07 -4.60 -24.45
N LYS A 305 3.12 -5.25 -24.97
CA LYS A 305 3.00 -6.35 -25.95
C LYS A 305 3.11 -7.74 -25.32
N LYS A 306 3.68 -7.86 -24.12
CA LYS A 306 4.01 -9.15 -23.52
C LYS A 306 3.98 -9.06 -22.01
N THR A 307 2.79 -9.21 -21.46
CA THR A 307 2.65 -9.39 -20.01
C THR A 307 2.60 -10.87 -19.67
N VAL A 308 3.45 -11.31 -18.74
CA VAL A 308 3.60 -12.72 -18.37
C VAL A 308 3.82 -12.88 -16.87
N MET A 309 3.26 -13.95 -16.29
CA MET A 309 3.61 -14.40 -14.94
C MET A 309 4.98 -15.07 -14.99
N LEU A 310 5.97 -14.44 -14.34
CA LEU A 310 7.35 -14.89 -14.29
C LEU A 310 7.57 -15.95 -13.23
N ALA A 311 7.00 -15.76 -12.04
CA ALA A 311 7.11 -16.69 -10.93
C ALA A 311 5.87 -16.65 -10.05
N ASP A 312 5.69 -17.72 -9.29
CA ASP A 312 4.64 -17.84 -8.30
C ASP A 312 5.11 -18.61 -7.05
N SER A 313 4.32 -18.48 -5.99
CA SER A 313 4.40 -19.30 -4.79
C SER A 313 3.00 -19.38 -4.18
N VAL A 314 2.65 -20.53 -3.61
CA VAL A 314 1.33 -20.75 -2.99
C VAL A 314 1.49 -20.90 -1.49
N PHE A 315 0.78 -20.06 -0.74
CA PHE A 315 0.64 -20.13 0.71
C PHE A 315 -0.59 -20.96 1.07
N LYS A 316 -0.62 -21.52 2.28
CA LYS A 316 -1.75 -22.34 2.73
C LYS A 316 -3.00 -21.52 3.02
N ASN A 317 -2.80 -20.26 3.40
CA ASN A 317 -3.84 -19.32 3.77
C ASN A 317 -3.84 -18.13 2.81
N PRO A 318 -4.92 -17.33 2.77
CA PRO A 318 -4.98 -16.10 1.99
C PRO A 318 -3.77 -15.20 2.24
N ILE A 319 -3.31 -14.49 1.20
CA ILE A 319 -2.25 -13.49 1.39
C ILE A 319 -2.82 -12.31 2.20
N ALA A 320 -2.10 -11.92 3.26
CA ALA A 320 -2.47 -10.84 4.17
C ALA A 320 -1.62 -9.57 3.98
N GLY A 321 -0.47 -9.66 3.31
CA GLY A 321 0.34 -8.49 3.01
C GLY A 321 1.41 -8.75 1.97
N LEU A 322 1.75 -7.70 1.22
CA LEU A 322 2.86 -7.67 0.24
C LEU A 322 3.66 -6.38 0.38
N ALA A 323 4.99 -6.49 0.39
CA ALA A 323 5.87 -5.32 0.35
C ALA A 323 7.21 -5.60 -0.37
N TRP A 324 7.47 -4.87 -1.44
CA TRP A 324 8.79 -4.85 -2.09
C TRP A 324 9.83 -4.19 -1.20
N SER A 325 11.04 -4.78 -1.15
CA SER A 325 12.19 -4.13 -0.53
C SER A 325 12.58 -2.86 -1.31
N PRO A 326 13.23 -1.87 -0.69
CA PRO A 326 13.54 -0.59 -1.34
C PRO A 326 14.43 -0.69 -2.59
N ASP A 327 15.21 -1.77 -2.70
CA ASP A 327 16.06 -2.09 -3.83
C ASP A 327 15.38 -2.96 -4.90
N ASP A 328 14.09 -3.30 -4.70
CA ASP A 328 13.26 -4.17 -5.55
C ASP A 328 13.75 -5.62 -5.70
N ARG A 329 14.76 -6.03 -4.92
CA ARG A 329 15.39 -7.35 -5.04
C ARG A 329 14.66 -8.44 -4.28
N ARG A 330 13.84 -8.07 -3.31
CA ARG A 330 13.12 -8.97 -2.42
C ARG A 330 11.67 -8.53 -2.27
N ILE A 331 10.81 -9.49 -1.96
CA ILE A 331 9.43 -9.23 -1.60
C ILE A 331 9.12 -9.90 -0.26
N ALA A 332 8.54 -9.13 0.65
CA ALA A 332 7.96 -9.61 1.89
C ALA A 332 6.50 -10.00 1.63
N VAL A 333 6.13 -11.18 2.09
CA VAL A 333 4.79 -11.74 1.92
C VAL A 333 4.37 -12.40 3.22
N SER A 334 3.18 -12.06 3.69
CA SER A 334 2.54 -12.73 4.81
C SER A 334 1.21 -13.35 4.41
N ASP A 335 0.83 -14.43 5.07
CA ASP A 335 -0.53 -14.98 5.01
C ASP A 335 -1.31 -14.69 6.29
N GLU A 336 -2.62 -14.92 6.24
CA GLU A 336 -3.54 -14.60 7.35
C GLU A 336 -3.30 -15.44 8.62
N SER A 337 -2.52 -16.52 8.53
CA SER A 337 -2.16 -17.34 9.69
C SER A 337 -0.89 -16.89 10.41
N GLY A 338 -0.21 -15.86 9.91
CA GLY A 338 1.04 -15.37 10.51
C GLY A 338 2.31 -15.92 9.87
N THR A 339 2.22 -16.72 8.79
CA THR A 339 3.41 -17.10 8.04
C THR A 339 3.99 -15.86 7.38
N LEU A 340 5.25 -15.54 7.66
CA LEU A 340 5.98 -14.44 7.02
C LEU A 340 7.18 -15.00 6.24
N SER A 341 7.28 -14.62 4.96
CA SER A 341 8.36 -15.05 4.08
C SER A 341 8.96 -13.86 3.34
N ILE A 342 10.29 -13.81 3.25
CA ILE A 342 11.00 -12.96 2.29
C ILE A 342 11.45 -13.83 1.14
N ALA A 343 11.08 -13.48 -0.09
CA ALA A 343 11.55 -14.14 -1.29
C ALA A 343 12.48 -13.23 -2.09
N ALA A 344 13.53 -13.81 -2.66
CA ALA A 344 14.38 -13.11 -3.63
C ALA A 344 13.71 -13.14 -5.00
N VAL A 345 13.75 -12.00 -5.71
CA VAL A 345 13.17 -11.84 -7.05
C VAL A 345 14.26 -11.55 -8.10
N GLN A 346 15.53 -11.55 -7.69
CA GLN A 346 16.62 -11.49 -8.65
C GLN A 346 16.72 -12.80 -9.44
N ARG A 347 16.78 -12.69 -10.79
CA ARG A 347 16.93 -13.79 -11.78
C ARG A 347 15.63 -14.41 -12.33
N ILE A 348 14.55 -13.64 -12.47
CA ILE A 348 13.30 -14.10 -13.12
C ILE A 348 13.05 -13.35 -14.42
#